data_AF-A0A820B7N6-F1
#
_entry.id   AF-A0A820B7N6-F1
#
_cell.length_a   1.000
_cell.length_b   1.000
_cell.length_c   1.000
_cell.angle_alpha   90.00
_cell.angle_beta   90.00
_cell.angle_gamma   90.00
#
_symmetry.space_group_name_H-M   'P 1'
#
loop_
_entity.id
_entity.type
_entity.pdbx_description
1 polymer ?
#
loop_
_entity_poly.entity_id
_entity_poly.type
_entity_poly.pdbx_seq_one_letter_code
_entity_poly.pdbx_strand_id
1 'polypeptide(L)'
;RALFQTFINLHKIQKDDKLILKPWTPKWKEEFEKEKSRLNEIILSKWKHIFHKELSPDGIVHIGSTSIEKIALAKPMHDVAIAITTKYLPANFREDLEKARYKYVGSAPHSISCQDYWFFNITPKNQIDLKGYGFDLHVVLPPSHQWLRDTIHFSQYLTENQIDRDRYASLKSEIAKTETSTLSYARKKQKLIHILFENSRQWTKTK
;
A
#
# COMPACT_ATOMS: atom_id res chain seq x y z
N ARG A 1 4.85 0.81 -21.40
CA ARG A 1 4.68 2.28 -21.40
C ARG A 1 3.56 2.77 -20.46
N ALA A 2 2.41 2.07 -20.34
CA ALA A 2 1.29 2.51 -19.48
C ALA A 2 1.49 2.30 -17.94
N LEU A 3 2.42 1.45 -17.52
CA LEU A 3 2.69 1.15 -16.09
C LEU A 3 3.55 2.22 -15.37
N PHE A 4 4.15 3.16 -16.10
CA PHE A 4 5.09 4.14 -15.53
C PHE A 4 4.38 5.33 -14.85
N GLN A 5 3.16 5.62 -15.29
CA GLN A 5 2.28 6.61 -14.63
C GLN A 5 1.66 6.06 -13.32
N THR A 6 1.81 4.76 -13.07
CA THR A 6 1.02 4.01 -12.10
C THR A 6 1.45 4.26 -10.65
N PHE A 7 2.69 4.68 -10.41
CA PHE A 7 3.15 4.70 -9.03
C PHE A 7 2.59 5.85 -8.21
N ILE A 8 2.49 7.07 -8.74
CA ILE A 8 1.88 8.15 -7.95
C ILE A 8 1.30 9.24 -8.84
N ASN A 9 0.01 9.15 -9.17
CA ASN A 9 -0.74 10.31 -9.64
C ASN A 9 -1.09 11.15 -8.42
N LEU A 10 -0.18 12.03 -8.07
CA LEU A 10 -0.16 12.84 -6.84
C LEU A 10 -1.26 13.91 -6.74
N HIS A 11 -2.22 13.91 -7.65
CA HIS A 11 -3.16 15.02 -7.87
C HIS A 11 -4.34 15.04 -6.89
N LYS A 12 -4.34 14.16 -5.87
CA LYS A 12 -5.33 14.16 -4.77
C LYS A 12 -4.70 14.08 -3.38
N ILE A 13 -3.44 14.48 -3.21
CA ILE A 13 -2.93 14.79 -1.87
C ILE A 13 -3.55 16.14 -1.48
N GLN A 14 -4.66 16.11 -0.74
CA GLN A 14 -5.44 17.31 -0.37
C GLN A 14 -4.74 18.21 0.67
N LYS A 15 -3.54 17.86 1.14
CA LYS A 15 -2.65 18.72 1.93
C LYS A 15 -1.23 18.13 1.94
N ASP A 16 -0.21 18.95 1.72
CA ASP A 16 1.18 18.48 1.78
C ASP A 16 1.59 18.24 3.24
N ASP A 17 1.52 16.98 3.67
CA ASP A 17 1.83 16.60 5.04
C ASP A 17 3.33 16.51 5.27
N LYS A 18 3.74 16.71 6.53
CA LYS A 18 5.11 16.56 7.00
C LYS A 18 5.60 15.12 6.78
N LEU A 19 6.79 14.98 6.20
CA LEU A 19 7.47 13.70 6.05
C LEU A 19 7.95 13.18 7.41
N ILE A 20 7.51 11.99 7.78
CA ILE A 20 7.98 11.25 8.96
C ILE A 20 8.45 9.87 8.49
N LEU A 21 9.69 9.54 8.80
CA LEU A 21 10.26 8.20 8.61
C LEU A 21 10.69 7.64 9.96
N LYS A 22 10.46 6.33 10.14
CA LYS A 22 10.86 5.59 11.32
C LYS A 22 11.66 4.34 10.91
N PRO A 23 12.58 3.86 11.75
CA PRO A 23 13.19 2.55 11.58
C PRO A 23 12.13 1.46 11.52
N TRP A 24 12.35 0.45 10.68
CA TRP A 24 11.48 -0.71 10.68
C TRP A 24 11.53 -1.46 12.01
N THR A 25 10.38 -1.99 12.42
CA THR A 25 10.23 -2.75 13.65
C THR A 25 9.31 -3.96 13.43
N PRO A 26 9.58 -5.11 14.08
CA PRO A 26 8.68 -6.26 14.06
C PRO A 26 7.24 -5.93 14.50
N LYS A 27 7.06 -4.89 15.33
CA LYS A 27 5.74 -4.40 15.76
C LYS A 27 4.82 -4.03 14.60
N TRP A 28 5.37 -3.63 13.45
CA TRP A 28 4.56 -3.33 12.27
C TRP A 28 3.82 -4.54 11.73
N LYS A 29 4.43 -5.73 11.84
CA LYS A 29 3.77 -7.00 11.49
C LYS A 29 2.64 -7.30 12.47
N GLU A 30 2.88 -7.10 13.78
CA GLU A 30 1.87 -7.28 14.83
C GLU A 30 0.68 -6.31 14.66
N GLU A 31 0.97 -5.04 14.36
CA GLU A 31 -0.04 -4.01 14.09
C GLU A 31 -0.88 -4.37 12.86
N PHE A 32 -0.24 -4.84 11.78
CA PHE A 32 -0.93 -5.31 10.59
C PHE A 32 -1.84 -6.51 10.91
N GLU A 33 -1.32 -7.55 11.57
CA GLU A 33 -2.11 -8.75 11.88
C GLU A 33 -3.30 -8.45 12.81
N LYS A 34 -3.12 -7.52 13.76
CA LYS A 34 -4.21 -7.04 14.62
C LYS A 34 -5.29 -6.34 13.80
N GLU A 35 -4.90 -5.44 12.89
CA GLU A 35 -5.87 -4.73 12.05
C GLU A 35 -6.53 -5.65 11.02
N LYS A 36 -5.77 -6.59 10.45
CA LYS A 36 -6.28 -7.65 9.58
C LYS A 36 -7.34 -8.47 10.31
N SER A 37 -7.09 -8.87 11.55
CA SER A 37 -8.06 -9.59 12.39
C SER A 37 -9.32 -8.75 12.64
N ARG A 38 -9.17 -7.46 12.96
CA ARG A 38 -10.30 -6.54 13.14
C ARG A 38 -11.11 -6.35 11.85
N LEU A 39 -10.44 -6.15 10.71
CA LEU A 39 -11.07 -6.07 9.38
C LEU A 39 -11.81 -7.35 9.05
N ASN A 40 -11.22 -8.50 9.38
CA ASN A 40 -11.83 -9.81 9.18
C ASN A 40 -13.12 -9.96 10.00
N GLU A 41 -13.13 -9.61 11.27
CA GLU A 41 -14.33 -9.66 12.12
C GLU A 41 -15.46 -8.78 11.55
N ILE A 42 -15.13 -7.56 11.12
CA ILE A 42 -16.11 -6.58 10.64
C ILE A 42 -16.62 -6.92 9.24
N ILE A 43 -15.74 -7.39 8.34
CA ILE A 43 -16.01 -7.44 6.90
C ILE A 43 -16.16 -8.88 6.41
N LEU A 44 -15.32 -9.84 6.83
CA LEU A 44 -15.35 -11.20 6.27
C LEU A 44 -16.64 -11.94 6.59
N SER A 45 -17.22 -11.73 7.77
CA SER A 45 -18.45 -12.41 8.18
C SER A 45 -19.60 -12.19 7.17
N LYS A 46 -19.62 -11.02 6.52
CA LYS A 46 -20.65 -10.61 5.55
C LYS A 46 -20.18 -10.67 4.09
N TRP A 47 -18.92 -10.35 3.82
CA TRP A 47 -18.43 -10.07 2.47
C TRP A 47 -17.41 -11.08 1.92
N LYS A 48 -17.11 -12.18 2.63
CA LYS A 48 -16.16 -13.21 2.16
C LYS A 48 -16.41 -13.73 0.73
N HIS A 49 -17.65 -13.64 0.25
CA HIS A 49 -18.06 -14.13 -1.08
C HIS A 49 -17.56 -13.23 -2.22
N ILE A 50 -17.23 -11.96 -1.95
CA ILE A 50 -16.68 -11.05 -2.95
C ILE A 50 -15.15 -10.99 -2.94
N PHE A 51 -14.47 -11.72 -2.06
CA PHE A 51 -13.01 -11.67 -1.96
C PHE A 51 -12.32 -12.65 -2.91
N HIS A 52 -11.26 -12.16 -3.54
CA HIS A 52 -10.42 -12.94 -4.44
C HIS A 52 -9.36 -13.70 -3.62
N LYS A 53 -9.37 -15.03 -3.72
CA LYS A 53 -8.59 -15.91 -2.83
C LYS A 53 -7.22 -16.32 -3.37
N GLU A 54 -6.88 -15.90 -4.59
CA GLU A 54 -5.64 -16.34 -5.23
C GLU A 54 -4.37 -15.85 -4.51
N LEU A 55 -4.42 -14.66 -3.91
CA LEU A 55 -3.26 -14.04 -3.27
C LEU A 55 -3.18 -14.24 -1.75
N SER A 56 -4.33 -14.42 -1.10
CA SER A 56 -4.44 -14.74 0.32
C SER A 56 -5.76 -15.48 0.56
N PRO A 57 -5.83 -16.45 1.49
CA PRO A 57 -7.08 -17.15 1.84
C PRO A 57 -8.25 -16.23 2.18
N ASP A 58 -7.95 -15.05 2.74
CA ASP A 58 -8.90 -14.01 3.13
C ASP A 58 -8.96 -12.81 2.18
N GLY A 59 -8.17 -12.81 1.09
CA GLY A 59 -8.11 -11.71 0.14
C GLY A 59 -7.47 -10.41 0.68
N ILE A 60 -6.88 -10.43 1.89
CA ILE A 60 -6.21 -9.29 2.52
C ILE A 60 -4.70 -9.51 2.55
N VAL A 61 -3.94 -8.54 2.03
CA VAL A 61 -2.47 -8.63 1.90
C VAL A 61 -1.78 -7.37 2.43
N HIS A 62 -0.74 -7.54 3.25
CA HIS A 62 0.15 -6.44 3.67
C HIS A 62 1.07 -6.06 2.52
N ILE A 63 1.03 -4.81 2.08
CA ILE A 63 1.87 -4.28 1.01
C ILE A 63 2.61 -3.02 1.48
N GLY A 64 3.39 -2.42 0.58
CA GLY A 64 4.10 -1.18 0.86
C GLY A 64 5.40 -1.38 1.62
N SER A 65 6.00 -0.30 2.13
CA SER A 65 7.30 -0.41 2.79
C SER A 65 7.24 -1.09 4.15
N THR A 66 6.12 -0.99 4.88
CA THR A 66 5.99 -1.57 6.23
C THR A 66 5.92 -3.10 6.22
N SER A 67 5.55 -3.71 5.08
CA SER A 67 5.56 -5.17 4.89
C SER A 67 6.93 -5.75 4.55
N ILE A 68 7.92 -4.91 4.21
CA ILE A 68 9.27 -5.36 3.83
C ILE A 68 10.11 -5.50 5.10
N GLU A 69 10.40 -6.74 5.50
CA GLU A 69 11.23 -6.99 6.67
C GLU A 69 12.64 -6.38 6.49
N LYS A 70 13.16 -5.78 7.57
CA LYS A 70 14.50 -5.16 7.63
C LYS A 70 14.71 -3.98 6.67
N ILE A 71 13.66 -3.35 6.16
CA ILE A 71 13.79 -2.08 5.43
C ILE A 71 14.30 -1.00 6.40
N ALA A 72 15.42 -0.32 6.13
CA ALA A 72 16.04 0.51 7.17
C ALA A 72 15.12 1.66 7.67
N LEU A 73 14.35 2.28 6.77
CA LEU A 73 13.39 3.35 7.11
C LEU A 73 12.11 3.22 6.30
N ALA A 74 10.96 3.50 6.91
CA ALA A 74 9.70 3.67 6.19
C ALA A 74 8.83 4.73 6.86
N LYS A 75 7.86 5.25 6.09
CA LYS A 75 6.74 5.96 6.70
C LYS A 75 5.95 4.94 7.53
N PRO A 76 5.54 5.23 8.77
CA PRO A 76 4.73 4.32 9.57
C PRO A 76 3.28 4.31 9.05
N MET A 77 3.09 3.79 7.85
CA MET A 77 1.81 3.63 7.19
C MET A 77 1.72 2.19 6.69
N HIS A 78 0.68 1.49 7.11
CA HIS A 78 0.37 0.15 6.69
C HIS A 78 -0.51 0.22 5.45
N ASP A 79 0.07 -0.09 4.30
CA ASP A 79 -0.67 -0.22 3.05
C ASP A 79 -1.27 -1.65 3.01
N VAL A 80 -2.59 -1.76 2.88
CA VAL A 80 -3.32 -3.03 2.90
C VAL A 80 -4.09 -3.19 1.62
N ALA A 81 -3.83 -4.26 0.87
CA ALA A 81 -4.59 -4.59 -0.32
C ALA A 81 -5.74 -5.54 0.00
N ILE A 82 -6.91 -5.26 -0.56
CA ILE A 82 -8.10 -6.13 -0.50
C ILE A 82 -8.51 -6.45 -1.94
N ALA A 83 -8.31 -7.69 -2.36
CA ALA A 83 -8.68 -8.13 -3.70
C ALA A 83 -10.15 -8.60 -3.71
N ILE A 84 -10.95 -8.04 -4.61
CA ILE A 84 -12.38 -8.38 -4.76
C ILE A 84 -12.66 -8.99 -6.13
N THR A 85 -13.81 -9.64 -6.30
CA THR A 85 -14.26 -10.29 -7.55
C THR A 85 -15.36 -9.50 -8.25
N THR A 86 -15.98 -8.52 -7.59
CA THR A 86 -17.16 -7.81 -8.09
C THR A 86 -16.80 -6.50 -8.78
N LYS A 87 -17.27 -6.33 -10.03
CA LYS A 87 -16.99 -5.16 -10.90
C LYS A 87 -17.24 -3.79 -10.25
N TYR A 88 -18.15 -3.73 -9.28
CA TYR A 88 -18.45 -2.52 -8.52
C TYR A 88 -18.28 -2.81 -7.03
N LEU A 89 -17.83 -1.81 -6.28
CA LEU A 89 -17.82 -1.88 -4.82
C LEU A 89 -19.26 -1.75 -4.30
N PRO A 90 -19.81 -2.76 -3.60
CA PRO A 90 -21.16 -2.66 -3.05
C PRO A 90 -21.27 -1.46 -2.10
N ALA A 91 -22.36 -0.68 -2.19
CA ALA A 91 -22.57 0.48 -1.31
C ALA A 91 -22.50 0.09 0.17
N ASN A 92 -23.15 -1.02 0.53
CA ASN A 92 -23.11 -1.54 1.90
C ASN A 92 -21.70 -1.96 2.35
N PHE A 93 -20.82 -2.40 1.44
CA PHE A 93 -19.42 -2.72 1.78
C PHE A 93 -18.66 -1.44 2.14
N ARG A 94 -18.85 -0.39 1.35
CA ARG A 94 -18.29 0.94 1.62
C ARG A 94 -18.79 1.48 2.97
N GLU A 95 -20.09 1.39 3.23
CA GLU A 95 -20.67 1.82 4.52
C GLU A 95 -20.10 1.05 5.71
N ASP A 96 -19.91 -0.26 5.57
CA ASP A 96 -19.33 -1.10 6.62
C ASP A 96 -17.86 -0.67 6.91
N LEU A 97 -17.09 -0.30 5.88
CA LEU A 97 -15.76 0.30 6.03
C LEU A 97 -15.79 1.67 6.71
N GLU A 98 -16.73 2.54 6.32
CA GLU A 98 -16.90 3.87 6.93
C GLU A 98 -17.31 3.77 8.41
N LYS A 99 -18.18 2.82 8.77
CA LYS A 99 -18.50 2.46 10.18
C LYS A 99 -17.28 1.94 10.93
N ALA A 100 -16.39 1.22 10.24
CA ALA A 100 -15.08 0.82 10.75
C ALA A 100 -14.04 1.96 10.79
N ARG A 101 -14.48 3.20 10.54
CA ARG A 101 -13.73 4.47 10.56
C ARG A 101 -12.80 4.68 9.35
N TYR A 102 -12.87 3.82 8.34
CA TYR A 102 -12.15 4.01 7.09
C TYR A 102 -12.91 4.99 6.19
N LYS A 103 -12.33 6.17 5.99
CA LYS A 103 -12.92 7.19 5.13
C LYS A 103 -12.63 6.86 3.68
N TYR A 104 -13.66 6.86 2.85
CA TYR A 104 -13.46 6.77 1.40
C TYR A 104 -12.83 8.07 0.89
N VAL A 105 -11.66 7.94 0.28
CA VAL A 105 -10.92 9.08 -0.28
C VAL A 105 -11.25 9.25 -1.76
N GLY A 106 -11.63 8.16 -2.43
CA GLY A 106 -12.03 8.17 -3.83
C GLY A 106 -11.60 6.92 -4.59
N SER A 107 -12.06 6.84 -5.83
CA SER A 107 -11.50 5.94 -6.82
C SER A 107 -10.18 6.51 -7.32
N ALA A 108 -9.27 5.62 -7.72
CA ALA A 108 -7.84 5.88 -7.86
C ALA A 108 -7.46 7.27 -8.41
N PRO A 109 -6.38 7.89 -7.89
CA PRO A 109 -5.54 8.77 -8.67
C PRO A 109 -4.76 8.01 -9.77
N HIS A 110 -4.45 6.73 -9.52
CA HIS A 110 -3.57 5.90 -10.36
C HIS A 110 -4.18 5.62 -11.74
N SER A 111 -3.36 5.36 -12.75
CA SER A 111 -3.78 4.97 -14.12
C SER A 111 -4.52 3.63 -14.23
N ILE A 112 -4.98 3.09 -13.09
CA ILE A 112 -5.97 2.02 -13.01
C ILE A 112 -7.31 2.67 -13.35
N SER A 113 -8.14 2.02 -14.16
CA SER A 113 -9.50 2.49 -14.41
C SER A 113 -10.15 2.90 -13.09
N CYS A 114 -10.70 4.11 -13.01
CA CYS A 114 -11.41 4.60 -11.82
C CYS A 114 -12.55 3.65 -11.36
N GLN A 115 -12.90 2.66 -12.18
CA GLN A 115 -13.93 1.66 -11.90
C GLN A 115 -13.39 0.41 -11.18
N ASP A 116 -12.06 0.24 -11.07
CA ASP A 116 -11.44 -1.01 -10.61
C ASP A 116 -10.67 -0.86 -9.29
N TYR A 117 -10.61 0.35 -8.72
CA TYR A 117 -9.82 0.67 -7.54
C TYR A 117 -10.51 1.67 -6.64
N TRP A 118 -10.55 1.37 -5.34
CA TRP A 118 -11.12 2.22 -4.29
C TRP A 118 -10.13 2.41 -3.14
N PHE A 119 -9.93 3.67 -2.73
CA PHE A 119 -8.99 4.02 -1.67
C PHE A 119 -9.70 4.45 -0.40
N PHE A 120 -9.27 3.89 0.72
CA PHE A 120 -9.76 4.27 2.04
C PHE A 120 -8.62 4.54 3.01
N ASN A 121 -8.84 5.41 4.00
CA ASN A 121 -7.87 5.65 5.06
C ASN A 121 -8.56 5.79 6.43
N ILE A 122 -7.98 5.22 7.49
CA ILE A 122 -8.52 5.33 8.86
C ILE A 122 -7.86 6.42 9.69
N THR A 123 -6.62 6.78 9.34
CA THR A 123 -5.84 7.76 10.09
C THR A 123 -5.71 9.03 9.26
N PRO A 124 -6.29 10.16 9.71
CA PRO A 124 -5.91 11.47 9.21
C PRO A 124 -4.39 11.59 9.32
N LYS A 125 -3.71 11.91 8.22
CA LYS A 125 -2.23 11.85 8.17
C LYS A 125 -1.55 12.74 9.22
N ASN A 126 -2.23 13.81 9.65
CA ASN A 126 -1.82 14.70 10.76
C ASN A 126 -1.92 14.06 12.17
N GLN A 127 -2.51 12.87 12.30
CA GLN A 127 -2.57 12.12 13.55
C GLN A 127 -1.57 10.95 13.60
N ILE A 128 -0.78 10.73 12.53
CA ILE A 128 0.25 9.70 12.51
C ILE A 128 1.33 9.99 13.57
N ASP A 129 1.64 11.28 13.81
CA ASP A 129 2.55 11.69 14.88
C ASP A 129 2.02 11.32 16.27
N LEU A 130 0.69 11.37 16.47
CA LEU A 130 0.03 11.07 17.73
C LEU A 130 -0.19 9.57 17.95
N LYS A 131 -0.61 8.85 16.91
CA LYS A 131 -0.91 7.41 16.97
C LYS A 131 0.30 6.53 16.72
N GLY A 132 1.36 7.09 16.15
CA GLY A 132 2.59 6.38 15.81
C GLY A 132 2.58 5.67 14.46
N TYR A 133 1.40 5.32 13.92
CA TYR A 133 1.18 4.65 12.63
C TYR A 133 -0.21 4.96 12.03
N GLY A 134 -0.48 4.49 10.81
CA GLY A 134 -1.81 4.55 10.16
C GLY A 134 -2.05 3.38 9.21
N PHE A 135 -3.25 3.31 8.64
CA PHE A 135 -3.64 2.32 7.62
C PHE A 135 -4.27 2.98 6.41
N ASP A 136 -3.84 2.53 5.23
CA ASP A 136 -4.32 2.89 3.90
C ASP A 136 -4.83 1.59 3.23
N LEU A 137 -6.12 1.54 2.85
CA LEU A 137 -6.71 0.37 2.18
C LEU A 137 -6.81 0.59 0.68
N HIS A 138 -6.32 -0.40 -0.06
CA HIS A 138 -6.35 -0.49 -1.51
C HIS A 138 -7.31 -1.62 -1.92
N VAL A 139 -8.56 -1.30 -2.19
CA VAL A 139 -9.54 -2.29 -2.66
C VAL A 139 -9.47 -2.38 -4.18
N VAL A 140 -9.24 -3.58 -4.74
CA VAL A 140 -8.88 -3.77 -6.15
C VAL A 140 -9.65 -4.90 -6.84
N LEU A 141 -10.08 -4.66 -8.08
CA LEU A 141 -10.76 -5.61 -8.97
C LEU A 141 -9.77 -6.51 -9.75
N PRO A 142 -10.15 -7.68 -10.32
CA PRO A 142 -9.20 -8.56 -11.01
C PRO A 142 -8.40 -7.95 -12.18
N PRO A 143 -8.90 -6.98 -12.99
CA PRO A 143 -8.05 -6.31 -13.99
C PRO A 143 -6.88 -5.53 -13.35
N SER A 144 -7.08 -5.01 -12.15
CA SER A 144 -6.04 -4.38 -11.32
C SER A 144 -5.22 -5.37 -10.49
N HIS A 145 -5.49 -6.67 -10.61
CA HIS A 145 -4.72 -7.71 -9.92
C HIS A 145 -3.26 -7.77 -10.39
N GLN A 146 -2.95 -7.32 -11.61
CA GLN A 146 -1.54 -7.22 -12.04
C GLN A 146 -0.77 -6.21 -11.19
N TRP A 147 -1.36 -5.04 -10.89
CA TRP A 147 -0.77 -4.07 -9.97
C TRP A 147 -0.56 -4.69 -8.59
N LEU A 148 -1.54 -5.45 -8.11
CA LEU A 148 -1.46 -6.11 -6.81
C LEU A 148 -0.34 -7.17 -6.78
N ARG A 149 -0.27 -8.05 -7.79
CA ARG A 149 0.81 -9.04 -7.94
C ARG A 149 2.17 -8.35 -7.97
N ASP A 150 2.32 -7.34 -8.83
CA ASP A 150 3.57 -6.58 -8.93
C ASP A 150 3.96 -6.02 -7.56
N THR A 151 3.01 -5.45 -6.81
CA THR A 151 3.26 -4.85 -5.50
C THR A 151 3.63 -5.89 -4.42
N ILE A 152 2.99 -7.06 -4.45
CA ILE A 152 3.31 -8.19 -3.57
C ILE A 152 4.71 -8.72 -3.90
N HIS A 153 4.97 -9.01 -5.17
CA HIS A 153 6.26 -9.50 -5.65
C HIS A 153 7.37 -8.50 -5.39
N PHE A 154 7.10 -7.20 -5.46
CA PHE A 154 8.06 -6.16 -5.11
C PHE A 154 8.48 -6.24 -3.63
N SER A 155 7.52 -6.47 -2.74
CA SER A 155 7.78 -6.59 -1.30
C SER A 155 8.59 -7.85 -0.97
N GLN A 156 8.24 -8.98 -1.61
CA GLN A 156 8.98 -10.24 -1.51
C GLN A 156 10.41 -10.10 -2.08
N TYR A 157 10.53 -9.52 -3.27
CA TYR A 157 11.80 -9.26 -3.93
C TYR A 157 12.74 -8.45 -3.03
N LEU A 158 12.29 -7.33 -2.46
CA LEU A 158 13.13 -6.53 -1.56
C LEU A 158 13.42 -7.23 -0.22
N THR A 159 12.59 -8.18 0.21
CA THR A 159 12.90 -8.99 1.38
C THR A 159 14.07 -9.94 1.10
N GLU A 160 14.11 -10.53 -0.10
CA GLU A 160 15.14 -11.50 -0.50
C GLU A 160 16.39 -10.86 -1.12
N ASN A 161 16.32 -9.64 -1.65
CA ASN A 161 17.41 -8.98 -2.36
C ASN A 161 17.97 -7.80 -1.56
N GLN A 162 18.91 -8.11 -0.67
CA GLN A 162 19.48 -7.12 0.28
C GLN A 162 20.09 -5.89 -0.42
N ILE A 163 20.85 -6.06 -1.50
CA ILE A 163 21.51 -4.95 -2.20
C ILE A 163 20.47 -3.90 -2.65
N ASP A 164 19.38 -4.35 -3.25
CA ASP A 164 18.33 -3.49 -3.75
C ASP A 164 17.45 -2.90 -2.63
N ARG A 165 17.24 -3.66 -1.54
CA ARG A 165 16.61 -3.14 -0.31
C ARG A 165 17.42 -2.00 0.30
N ASP A 166 18.73 -2.19 0.43
CA ASP A 166 19.64 -1.21 1.05
C ASP A 166 19.78 0.02 0.16
N ARG A 167 19.79 -0.16 -1.17
CA ARG A 167 19.71 0.93 -2.14
C ARG A 167 18.40 1.72 -2.01
N TYR A 168 17.27 1.03 -1.87
CA TYR A 168 15.97 1.70 -1.67
C TYR A 168 15.92 2.47 -0.36
N ALA A 169 16.44 1.87 0.73
CA ALA A 169 16.51 2.51 2.04
C ALA A 169 17.43 3.75 2.03
N SER A 170 18.60 3.64 1.40
CA SER A 170 19.57 4.75 1.27
C SER A 170 18.95 5.94 0.54
N LEU A 171 18.25 5.70 -0.58
CA LEU A 171 17.55 6.77 -1.29
C LEU A 171 16.50 7.45 -0.39
N LYS A 172 15.72 6.67 0.36
CA LYS A 172 14.71 7.23 1.28
C LYS A 172 15.35 8.12 2.34
N SER A 173 16.47 7.70 2.91
CA SER A 173 17.24 8.48 3.88
C SER A 173 17.77 9.77 3.28
N GLU A 174 18.35 9.73 2.07
CA GLU A 174 18.91 10.92 1.42
C GLU A 174 17.85 11.95 1.07
N ILE A 175 16.71 11.51 0.50
CA ILE A 175 15.61 12.44 0.19
C ILE A 175 15.09 13.08 1.47
N ALA A 176 14.95 12.32 2.57
CA ALA A 176 14.44 12.84 3.83
C ALA A 176 15.33 13.88 4.52
N LYS A 177 16.62 13.99 4.13
CA LYS A 177 17.50 15.07 4.61
C LYS A 177 17.13 16.44 4.05
N THR A 178 16.49 16.48 2.88
CA THR A 178 16.21 17.72 2.14
C THR A 178 14.73 17.98 1.95
N GLU A 179 13.90 16.94 2.00
CA GLU A 179 12.45 17.04 1.80
C GLU A 179 11.67 16.94 3.10
N THR A 180 10.83 17.94 3.35
CA THR A 180 9.81 17.92 4.40
C THR A 180 8.43 17.56 3.86
N SER A 181 8.26 17.63 2.54
CA SER A 181 7.03 17.37 1.80
C SER A 181 6.88 15.89 1.47
N THR A 182 5.75 15.29 1.86
CA THR A 182 5.43 13.91 1.44
C THR A 182 5.25 13.80 -0.08
N LEU A 183 4.74 14.85 -0.72
CA LEU A 183 4.56 14.93 -2.17
C LEU A 183 5.90 14.93 -2.91
N SER A 184 6.82 15.81 -2.51
CA SER A 184 8.15 15.89 -3.12
C SER A 184 8.96 14.62 -2.87
N TYR A 185 8.89 14.09 -1.64
CA TYR A 185 9.50 12.81 -1.27
C TYR A 185 9.02 11.66 -2.16
N ALA A 186 7.72 11.59 -2.41
CA ALA A 186 7.11 10.62 -3.31
C ALA A 186 7.66 10.72 -4.75
N ARG A 187 7.73 11.95 -5.32
CA ARG A 187 8.25 12.19 -6.67
C ARG A 187 9.71 11.76 -6.83
N LYS A 188 10.56 12.16 -5.87
CA LYS A 188 12.01 11.87 -5.95
C LYS A 188 12.35 10.39 -5.88
N LYS A 189 11.49 9.54 -5.31
CA LYS A 189 11.67 8.07 -5.29
C LYS A 189 11.32 7.37 -6.59
N GLN A 190 10.54 8.01 -7.47
CA GLN A 190 9.85 7.33 -8.57
C GLN A 190 10.80 6.58 -9.51
N LYS A 191 11.94 7.21 -9.87
CA LYS A 191 12.92 6.61 -10.78
C LYS A 191 13.49 5.30 -10.23
N LEU A 192 13.88 5.26 -8.95
CA LEU A 192 14.42 4.04 -8.36
C LEU A 192 13.33 2.98 -8.17
N ILE A 193 12.14 3.38 -7.70
CA ILE A 193 11.02 2.45 -7.55
C ILE A 193 10.74 1.73 -8.88
N HIS A 194 10.74 2.46 -10.00
CA HIS A 194 10.56 1.85 -11.32
C HIS A 194 11.60 0.77 -11.63
N ILE A 195 12.88 1.08 -11.44
CA ILE A 195 13.98 0.12 -11.68
C ILE A 195 13.79 -1.13 -10.81
N LEU A 196 13.46 -0.94 -9.54
CA LEU A 196 13.24 -2.03 -8.60
C LEU A 196 12.02 -2.90 -8.96
N PHE A 197 10.96 -2.31 -9.54
CA PHE A 197 9.83 -3.07 -10.08
C PHE A 197 10.21 -3.90 -11.31
N GLU A 198 11.04 -3.36 -12.21
CA GLU A 198 11.55 -4.16 -13.33
C GLU A 198 12.41 -5.32 -12.83
N ASN A 199 13.30 -5.08 -11.88
CA ASN A 199 14.12 -6.12 -11.29
C ASN A 199 13.25 -7.20 -10.60
N SER A 200 12.25 -6.78 -9.83
CA SER A 200 11.28 -7.70 -9.20
C SER A 200 10.57 -8.57 -10.24
N ARG A 201 10.12 -7.99 -11.36
CA ARG A 201 9.51 -8.75 -12.47
C ARG A 201 10.46 -9.75 -13.12
N GLN A 202 11.75 -9.42 -13.25
CA GLN A 202 12.74 -10.38 -13.76
C GLN A 202 12.99 -11.49 -12.74
N TRP A 203 13.16 -11.14 -11.47
CA TRP A 203 13.35 -12.08 -10.38
C TRP A 203 12.20 -13.09 -10.25
N THR A 204 10.95 -12.67 -10.46
CA THR A 204 9.80 -13.59 -10.46
C THR A 204 9.78 -14.57 -11.63
N LYS A 205 10.47 -14.29 -12.75
CA LYS A 205 10.56 -15.22 -13.89
C LYS A 205 11.62 -16.29 -13.68
N THR A 206 12.55 -16.06 -12.76
CA THR A 206 13.67 -16.96 -12.46
C THR A 206 13.43 -17.83 -11.23
N LYS A 207 12.31 -17.64 -10.53
CA LYS A 207 11.80 -18.51 -9.47
C LYS A 207 10.79 -19.49 -10.02
#